data_AF-A0A0J7KEX5-F1
#
_entry.id   AF-A0A0J7KEX5-F1
#
_cell.length_a   1.000
_cell.length_b   1.000
_cell.length_c   1.000
_cell.angle_alpha   90.00
_cell.angle_beta   90.00
_cell.angle_gamma   90.00
#
_symmetry.space_group_name_H-M   'P 1'
#
loop_
_entity.id
_entity.type
_entity.pdbx_description
1 polymer ?
#
loop_
_entity_poly.entity_id
_entity_poly.type
_entity_poly.pdbx_seq_one_letter_code
_entity_poly.pdbx_strand_id
1 'polypeptide(L)'
;MKALSDPQFAAGGCAVPQLGVLQTIRYLTKLDWLNTSQYDAAGMIGSSAWAVKKKRWCGLTKRTDESWPAEFYGKVDGFELREAENVSASTRWLDDPMVHIPSSEWLEYIKIWINALLTRIRTTRGSKRLREDVACRGGCGVHETAAHVIQQCFRTHGGRIMRHDAVASTLAGELRRGGYKIHRARPLTKGHKRKRNYYANNNELLAQIGGLLEVPVRSIDVSMITLSWRGVWAHESAMALTSLGISKAVLRGVTTWVLKRSYMNFARFNQTTATCRGRANLMMSGRGPP
;
A
#
# COMPACT_ATOMS: atom_id res chain seq x y z
N MET A 1 10.85 29.17 16.01
CA MET A 1 10.82 27.94 15.18
C MET A 1 9.60 27.12 15.57
N LYS A 2 8.64 26.89 14.67
CA LYS A 2 7.49 26.03 14.95
C LYS A 2 7.85 24.59 14.58
N ALA A 3 7.97 23.72 15.58
CA ALA A 3 8.04 22.28 15.34
C ALA A 3 6.67 21.80 14.84
N LEU A 4 6.62 21.32 13.59
CA LEU A 4 5.46 20.60 13.06
C LEU A 4 5.46 19.17 13.63
N SER A 5 5.12 19.05 14.91
CA SER A 5 4.73 17.79 15.52
C SER A 5 3.31 17.45 15.03
N ASP A 6 3.21 16.81 13.87
CA ASP A 6 1.95 16.41 13.25
C ASP A 6 1.21 15.37 14.15
N PRO A 7 0.06 15.72 14.77
CA PRO A 7 -0.61 14.83 15.73
C PRO A 7 -1.34 13.65 15.06
N GLN A 8 -1.43 13.61 13.73
CA GLN A 8 -2.35 12.74 12.99
C GLN A 8 -2.04 11.23 13.10
N PHE A 9 -0.86 10.83 13.60
CA PHE A 9 -0.46 9.42 13.68
C PHE A 9 -0.87 8.68 14.97
N ALA A 10 -1.52 9.35 15.93
CA ALA A 10 -1.93 8.72 17.20
C ALA A 10 -3.17 7.80 17.07
N ALA A 11 -4.02 8.02 16.06
CA ALA A 11 -5.27 7.28 15.87
C ALA A 11 -5.08 6.01 15.03
N GLY A 12 -4.49 4.97 15.63
CA GLY A 12 -4.39 3.61 15.08
C GLY A 12 -5.74 2.87 14.99
N GLY A 13 -6.81 3.54 14.59
CA GLY A 13 -8.12 2.93 14.39
C GLY A 13 -8.07 1.92 13.24
N CYS A 14 -8.70 0.76 13.44
CA CYS A 14 -9.06 -0.09 12.32
C CYS A 14 -9.99 0.72 11.42
N ALA A 15 -9.62 0.98 10.17
CA ALA A 15 -10.56 1.52 9.18
C ALA A 15 -11.54 0.44 8.68
N VAL A 16 -11.86 -0.53 9.56
CA VAL A 16 -12.93 -1.49 9.40
C VAL A 16 -14.09 -1.21 10.38
N PRO A 17 -14.68 0.02 10.44
CA PRO A 17 -16.07 0.17 10.90
C PRO A 17 -17.03 -0.69 10.06
N GLN A 18 -16.62 -1.05 8.84
CA GLN A 18 -17.47 -1.61 7.82
C GLN A 18 -17.60 -3.12 7.77
N LEU A 19 -16.91 -3.92 8.60
CA LEU A 19 -17.30 -5.34 8.67
C LEU A 19 -18.75 -5.43 9.16
N GLY A 20 -19.13 -4.63 10.14
CA GLY A 20 -20.51 -4.49 10.60
C GLY A 20 -21.46 -3.98 9.50
N VAL A 21 -21.08 -2.95 8.73
CA VAL A 21 -21.96 -2.32 7.72
C VAL A 21 -22.09 -3.15 6.44
N LEU A 22 -21.00 -3.72 5.91
CA LEU A 22 -21.05 -4.60 4.74
C LEU A 22 -21.67 -5.97 5.07
N GLN A 23 -21.44 -6.50 6.28
CA GLN A 23 -22.23 -7.65 6.76
C GLN A 23 -23.70 -7.27 6.90
N THR A 24 -24.02 -6.09 7.43
CA THR A 24 -25.40 -5.58 7.54
C THR A 24 -26.11 -5.60 6.19
N ILE A 25 -25.49 -5.05 5.14
CA ILE A 25 -26.04 -5.06 3.78
C ILE A 25 -26.18 -6.51 3.26
N ARG A 26 -25.12 -7.33 3.32
CA ARG A 26 -25.16 -8.73 2.85
C ARG A 26 -26.17 -9.60 3.61
N TYR A 27 -26.33 -9.40 4.92
CA TYR A 27 -27.34 -10.08 5.72
C TYR A 27 -28.74 -9.62 5.33
N LEU A 28 -28.98 -8.32 5.13
CA LEU A 28 -30.27 -7.83 4.65
C LEU A 28 -30.64 -8.46 3.30
N THR A 29 -29.78 -8.34 2.28
CA THR A 29 -30.02 -8.92 0.95
C THR A 29 -30.28 -10.43 1.02
N LYS A 30 -29.47 -11.18 1.78
CA LYS A 30 -29.66 -12.63 1.93
C LYS A 30 -30.95 -13.00 2.67
N LEU A 31 -31.31 -12.26 3.72
CA LEU A 31 -32.55 -12.49 4.48
C LEU A 31 -33.79 -11.99 3.73
N ASP A 32 -33.64 -11.14 2.73
CA ASP A 32 -34.71 -10.76 1.81
C ASP A 32 -34.93 -11.84 0.75
N TRP A 33 -33.84 -12.32 0.13
CA TRP A 33 -33.87 -13.46 -0.81
C TRP A 33 -34.45 -14.73 -0.19
N LEU A 34 -34.25 -14.96 1.11
CA LEU A 34 -34.88 -16.07 1.83
C LEU A 34 -36.40 -15.88 1.98
N ASN A 35 -36.88 -14.63 2.20
CA ASN A 35 -38.31 -14.34 2.26
C ASN A 35 -39.00 -14.43 0.90
N THR A 36 -38.31 -14.07 -0.18
CA THR A 36 -38.83 -14.11 -1.56
C THR A 36 -38.47 -15.41 -2.29
N SER A 37 -38.08 -16.45 -1.56
CA SER A 37 -37.67 -17.72 -2.15
C SER A 37 -38.89 -18.57 -2.51
N GLN A 38 -38.84 -19.24 -3.66
CA GLN A 38 -39.85 -20.22 -4.09
C GLN A 38 -39.90 -21.51 -3.24
N TYR A 39 -39.02 -21.66 -2.26
CA TYR A 39 -38.94 -22.82 -1.38
C TYR A 39 -39.44 -22.46 0.02
N ASP A 40 -40.54 -23.07 0.47
CA ASP A 40 -41.18 -22.77 1.76
C ASP A 40 -40.22 -22.89 2.96
N ALA A 41 -39.30 -23.87 2.92
CA ALA A 41 -38.27 -24.04 3.93
C ALA A 41 -37.34 -22.81 4.06
N ALA A 42 -37.03 -22.13 2.94
CA ALA A 42 -36.25 -20.90 2.96
C ALA A 42 -37.08 -19.72 3.48
N GLY A 43 -38.37 -19.62 3.10
CA GLY A 43 -39.31 -18.62 3.60
C GLY A 43 -39.52 -18.68 5.12
N MET A 44 -39.63 -19.90 5.68
CA MET A 44 -39.69 -20.13 7.13
C MET A 44 -38.42 -19.66 7.84
N ILE A 45 -37.23 -19.91 7.28
CA ILE A 45 -35.95 -19.45 7.85
C ILE A 45 -35.85 -17.91 7.79
N GLY A 46 -36.24 -17.30 6.68
CA GLY A 46 -36.25 -15.84 6.50
C GLY A 46 -37.23 -15.11 7.44
N SER A 47 -38.33 -15.76 7.79
CA SER A 47 -39.37 -15.25 8.71
C SER A 47 -39.12 -15.61 10.18
N SER A 48 -38.08 -16.40 10.48
CA SER A 48 -37.77 -16.85 11.84
C SER A 48 -37.47 -15.68 12.80
N ALA A 49 -37.71 -15.89 14.11
CA ALA A 49 -37.40 -14.90 15.14
C ALA A 49 -35.92 -14.46 15.14
N TRP A 50 -35.00 -15.36 14.77
CA TRP A 50 -33.59 -15.03 14.54
C TRP A 50 -33.42 -14.06 13.37
N ALA A 51 -34.05 -14.34 12.22
CA ALA A 51 -33.96 -13.51 11.03
C ALA A 51 -34.59 -12.13 11.25
N VAL A 52 -35.75 -12.04 11.91
CA VAL A 52 -36.38 -10.78 12.31
C VAL A 52 -35.45 -9.97 13.24
N LYS A 53 -34.89 -10.61 14.28
CA LYS A 53 -33.92 -9.97 15.18
C LYS A 53 -32.66 -9.50 14.44
N LYS A 54 -32.20 -10.26 13.44
CA LYS A 54 -31.03 -9.91 12.62
C LYS A 54 -31.34 -8.78 11.62
N LYS A 55 -32.51 -8.76 10.96
CA LYS A 55 -32.99 -7.64 10.14
C LYS A 55 -33.10 -6.35 10.98
N ARG A 56 -33.66 -6.43 12.20
CA ARG A 56 -33.73 -5.29 13.14
C ARG A 56 -32.35 -4.77 13.55
N TRP A 57 -31.41 -5.65 13.91
CA TRP A 57 -30.03 -5.27 14.20
C TRP A 57 -29.38 -4.58 12.99
N CYS A 58 -29.56 -5.14 11.79
CA CYS A 58 -29.08 -4.57 10.53
C CYS A 58 -29.68 -3.18 10.23
N GLY A 59 -30.96 -2.94 10.58
CA GLY A 59 -31.58 -1.62 10.46
C GLY A 59 -30.95 -0.58 11.37
N LEU A 60 -30.59 -0.96 12.61
CA LEU A 60 -29.95 -0.09 13.60
C LEU A 60 -28.47 0.20 13.25
N THR A 61 -27.77 -0.72 12.59
CA THR A 61 -26.38 -0.55 12.13
C THR A 61 -26.25 0.06 10.74
N LYS A 62 -27.36 0.45 10.11
CA LYS A 62 -27.40 1.01 8.75
C LYS A 62 -26.88 2.47 8.75
N ARG A 63 -25.56 2.64 8.80
CA ARG A 63 -24.91 3.89 8.39
C ARG A 63 -25.18 4.08 6.90
N THR A 64 -26.14 4.93 6.56
CA THR A 64 -26.45 5.40 5.19
C THR A 64 -25.49 6.51 4.73
N ASP A 65 -24.32 6.59 5.36
CA ASP A 65 -23.44 7.74 5.26
C ASP A 65 -22.49 7.57 4.07
N GLU A 66 -22.84 8.20 2.95
CA GLU A 66 -22.06 8.23 1.72
C GLU A 66 -20.66 8.86 1.91
N SER A 67 -20.44 9.59 3.01
CA SER A 67 -19.12 10.18 3.33
C SER A 67 -18.10 9.16 3.85
N TRP A 68 -18.50 7.90 4.11
CA TRP A 68 -17.62 6.88 4.66
C TRP A 68 -16.29 6.66 3.90
N PRO A 69 -16.19 6.78 2.55
CA PRO A 69 -14.93 6.58 1.85
C PRO A 69 -13.90 7.66 2.25
N ALA A 70 -14.33 8.91 2.42
CA ALA A 70 -13.48 9.97 2.92
C ALA A 70 -13.01 9.70 4.37
N GLU A 71 -13.90 9.21 5.25
CA GLU A 71 -13.54 8.80 6.62
C GLU A 71 -12.57 7.60 6.63
N PHE A 72 -12.68 6.70 5.66
CA PHE A 72 -11.81 5.54 5.49
C PHE A 72 -10.43 5.93 4.96
N TYR A 73 -10.37 6.72 3.88
CA TYR A 73 -9.16 7.21 3.25
C TYR A 73 -8.40 8.22 4.13
N GLY A 74 -9.07 8.88 5.08
CA GLY A 74 -8.44 9.67 6.13
C GLY A 74 -7.69 8.84 7.20
N LYS A 75 -7.92 7.52 7.28
CA LYS A 75 -7.32 6.64 8.30
C LYS A 75 -6.15 5.83 7.76
N VAL A 76 -5.22 5.45 8.65
CA VAL A 76 -4.00 4.67 8.33
C VAL A 76 -4.25 3.42 7.47
N ASP A 77 -5.34 2.70 7.72
CA ASP A 77 -5.66 1.47 6.99
C ASP A 77 -6.19 1.78 5.56
N GLY A 78 -6.84 2.93 5.32
CA GLY A 78 -7.36 3.33 4.00
C GLY A 78 -6.50 4.33 3.21
N PHE A 79 -5.62 5.09 3.86
CA PHE A 79 -4.86 6.21 3.27
C PHE A 79 -4.07 5.85 1.99
N GLU A 80 -3.57 4.63 1.88
CA GLU A 80 -2.81 4.18 0.70
C GLU A 80 -3.69 3.49 -0.37
N LEU A 81 -5.01 3.44 -0.16
CA LEU A 81 -6.00 2.80 -1.03
C LEU A 81 -6.90 3.79 -1.79
N ARG A 82 -6.80 5.10 -1.54
CA ARG A 82 -7.62 6.13 -2.22
C ARG A 82 -7.45 6.15 -3.74
N GLU A 83 -6.25 5.89 -4.26
CA GLU A 83 -5.99 5.80 -5.71
C GLU A 83 -6.36 4.43 -6.31
N ALA A 84 -6.83 3.47 -5.50
CA ALA A 84 -7.03 2.10 -5.96
C ALA A 84 -8.22 1.96 -6.93
N GLU A 85 -9.19 2.87 -6.87
CA GLU A 85 -10.31 2.95 -7.83
C GLU A 85 -9.86 3.54 -9.19
N ASN A 86 -8.98 4.55 -9.16
CA ASN A 86 -8.49 5.27 -10.34
C ASN A 86 -7.62 4.42 -11.28
N VAL A 87 -7.10 3.28 -10.80
CA VAL A 87 -6.26 2.37 -11.59
C VAL A 87 -6.65 0.93 -11.32
N SER A 88 -7.40 0.32 -12.24
CA SER A 88 -7.87 -1.07 -12.11
C SER A 88 -6.73 -2.10 -11.95
N ALA A 89 -5.50 -1.81 -12.41
CA ALA A 89 -4.33 -2.65 -12.14
C ALA A 89 -3.97 -2.78 -10.65
N SER A 90 -4.45 -1.87 -9.79
CA SER A 90 -4.27 -1.90 -8.34
C SER A 90 -5.20 -2.89 -7.61
N THR A 91 -6.35 -3.22 -8.22
CA THR A 91 -7.46 -3.98 -7.60
C THR A 91 -7.85 -5.24 -8.36
N ARG A 92 -7.69 -5.27 -9.69
CA ARG A 92 -8.18 -6.36 -10.55
C ARG A 92 -7.66 -7.74 -10.14
N TRP A 93 -6.45 -7.83 -9.58
CA TRP A 93 -5.86 -9.08 -9.07
C TRP A 93 -6.65 -9.75 -7.93
N LEU A 94 -7.60 -9.04 -7.30
CA LEU A 94 -8.49 -9.59 -6.26
C LEU A 94 -9.46 -10.63 -6.84
N ASP A 95 -10.00 -10.36 -8.03
CA ASP A 95 -11.13 -11.09 -8.64
C ASP A 95 -10.75 -11.76 -9.98
N ASP A 96 -9.47 -11.76 -10.37
CA ASP A 96 -9.02 -12.18 -11.69
C ASP A 96 -8.50 -13.63 -11.72
N PRO A 97 -9.25 -14.59 -12.28
CA PRO A 97 -8.85 -16.00 -12.31
C PRO A 97 -7.63 -16.28 -13.20
N MET A 98 -7.23 -15.33 -14.06
CA MET A 98 -6.07 -15.45 -14.95
C MET A 98 -4.76 -15.07 -14.26
N VAL A 99 -4.81 -14.49 -13.05
CA VAL A 99 -3.61 -14.25 -12.25
C VAL A 99 -3.39 -15.47 -11.36
N HIS A 100 -2.51 -16.38 -11.79
CA HIS A 100 -2.13 -17.57 -11.04
C HIS A 100 -1.33 -17.24 -9.76
N ILE A 101 -2.03 -16.77 -8.73
CA ILE A 101 -1.52 -16.60 -7.37
C ILE A 101 -1.94 -17.84 -6.57
N PRO A 102 -0.99 -18.61 -6.00
CA PRO A 102 -1.34 -19.68 -5.07
C PRO A 102 -2.17 -19.13 -3.90
N SER A 103 -3.22 -19.85 -3.47
CA SER A 103 -4.15 -19.36 -2.43
C SER A 103 -3.46 -18.97 -1.12
N SER A 104 -2.35 -19.64 -0.79
CA SER A 104 -1.47 -19.30 0.34
C SER A 104 -0.80 -17.93 0.18
N GLU A 105 -0.33 -17.57 -1.01
CA GLU A 105 0.23 -16.25 -1.28
C GLU A 105 -0.85 -15.17 -1.37
N TRP A 106 -2.02 -15.48 -1.96
CA TRP A 106 -3.13 -14.53 -2.08
C TRP A 106 -3.58 -14.00 -0.70
N LEU A 107 -3.69 -14.87 0.30
CA LEU A 107 -4.02 -14.47 1.67
C LEU A 107 -2.99 -13.50 2.27
N GLU A 108 -1.70 -13.69 1.98
CA GLU A 108 -0.65 -12.77 2.44
C GLU A 108 -0.69 -11.43 1.69
N TYR A 109 -1.02 -11.44 0.39
CA TYR A 109 -1.19 -10.21 -0.39
C TYR A 109 -2.39 -9.40 0.11
N ILE A 110 -3.51 -10.05 0.46
CA ILE A 110 -4.66 -9.41 1.10
C ILE A 110 -4.24 -8.76 2.43
N LYS A 111 -3.50 -9.46 3.31
CA LYS A 111 -3.02 -8.90 4.59
C LYS A 111 -2.14 -7.67 4.40
N ILE A 112 -1.33 -7.63 3.34
CA ILE A 112 -0.56 -6.44 2.93
C ILE A 112 -1.52 -5.31 2.51
N TRP A 113 -2.45 -5.60 1.61
CA TRP A 113 -3.38 -4.62 1.02
C TRP A 113 -4.28 -3.94 2.06
N ILE A 114 -4.89 -4.71 2.97
CA ILE A 114 -5.78 -4.21 4.04
C ILE A 114 -5.04 -3.76 5.32
N ASN A 115 -3.71 -3.73 5.33
CA ASN A 115 -2.88 -3.38 6.51
C ASN A 115 -3.15 -4.26 7.76
N ALA A 116 -3.40 -5.56 7.56
CA ALA A 116 -3.66 -6.53 8.63
C ALA A 116 -2.42 -7.31 9.10
N LEU A 117 -1.22 -6.89 8.70
CA LEU A 117 0.03 -7.51 9.16
C LEU A 117 0.19 -7.44 10.69
N LEU A 118 0.69 -8.54 11.27
CA LEU A 118 0.95 -8.72 12.70
C LEU A 118 2.19 -7.93 13.16
N THR A 119 2.07 -6.61 13.09
CA THR A 119 2.99 -5.64 13.66
C THR A 119 2.57 -5.29 15.08
N ARG A 120 3.49 -4.82 15.93
CA ARG A 120 3.13 -4.44 17.32
C ARG A 120 1.98 -3.42 17.38
N ILE A 121 1.96 -2.38 16.54
CA ILE A 121 0.80 -1.46 16.48
C ILE A 121 -0.52 -2.17 16.14
N ARG A 122 -0.50 -3.29 15.41
CA ARG A 122 -1.71 -4.06 15.08
C ARG A 122 -2.11 -5.01 16.21
N THR A 123 -1.15 -5.70 16.83
CA THR A 123 -1.42 -6.71 17.88
C THR A 123 -1.69 -6.11 19.25
N THR A 124 -1.26 -4.87 19.51
CA THR A 124 -1.58 -4.14 20.76
C THR A 124 -2.95 -3.45 20.71
N ARG A 125 -3.63 -3.37 19.55
CA ARG A 125 -4.98 -2.79 19.43
C ARG A 125 -5.96 -3.52 20.35
N GLY A 126 -6.82 -2.77 21.03
CA GLY A 126 -7.80 -3.31 21.99
C GLY A 126 -7.20 -3.72 23.35
N SER A 127 -5.92 -4.08 23.41
CA SER A 127 -5.25 -4.35 24.69
C SER A 127 -5.01 -3.06 25.47
N LYS A 128 -5.31 -3.07 26.77
CA LYS A 128 -4.85 -2.04 27.72
C LYS A 128 -3.43 -2.35 28.24
N ARG A 129 -3.08 -3.63 28.38
CA ARG A 129 -1.82 -4.11 29.00
C ARG A 129 -0.58 -4.03 28.11
N LEU A 130 -0.75 -3.88 26.79
CA LEU A 130 0.36 -3.94 25.82
C LEU A 130 0.61 -2.62 25.08
N ARG A 131 0.01 -1.50 25.51
CA ARG A 131 0.11 -0.21 24.78
C ARG A 131 1.51 0.40 24.79
N GLU A 132 2.33 0.03 25.75
CA GLU A 132 3.63 0.65 26.02
C GLU A 132 4.75 0.11 25.10
N ASP A 133 4.67 -1.16 24.66
CA ASP A 133 5.69 -1.78 23.80
C ASP A 133 5.28 -1.82 22.32
N VAL A 134 4.99 -0.65 21.75
CA VAL A 134 4.73 -0.47 20.31
C VAL A 134 5.98 -0.17 19.48
N ALA A 135 7.16 -0.09 20.10
CA ALA A 135 8.43 0.16 19.43
C ALA A 135 8.80 -0.98 18.46
N CYS A 136 9.49 -0.66 17.37
CA CYS A 136 9.96 -1.63 16.38
C CYS A 136 10.89 -2.69 17.00
N ARG A 137 10.57 -3.99 16.81
CA ARG A 137 11.40 -5.13 17.25
C ARG A 137 12.83 -5.13 16.69
N GLY A 138 13.11 -4.34 15.66
CA GLY A 138 14.47 -4.09 15.17
C GLY A 138 15.31 -3.18 16.08
N GLY A 139 14.71 -2.42 17.00
CA GLY A 139 15.40 -1.40 17.80
C GLY A 139 15.47 -0.02 17.12
N CYS A 140 14.66 0.23 16.08
CA CYS A 140 14.75 1.43 15.24
C CYS A 140 14.36 2.76 15.92
N GLY A 141 13.97 2.76 17.20
CA GLY A 141 13.52 3.97 17.92
C GLY A 141 12.17 4.54 17.47
N VAL A 142 11.47 3.89 16.54
CA VAL A 142 10.16 4.30 16.02
C VAL A 142 9.12 3.19 16.17
N HIS A 143 7.84 3.54 16.10
CA HIS A 143 6.76 2.56 16.25
C HIS A 143 6.72 1.52 15.12
N GLU A 144 6.35 0.29 15.47
CA GLU A 144 6.23 -0.81 14.52
C GLU A 144 4.91 -0.74 13.73
N THR A 145 4.90 0.06 12.66
CA THR A 145 3.86 0.00 11.61
C THR A 145 4.28 -0.92 10.47
N ALA A 146 3.33 -1.41 9.68
CA ALA A 146 3.64 -2.15 8.45
C ALA A 146 4.46 -1.30 7.48
N ALA A 147 4.09 -0.02 7.33
CA ALA A 147 4.85 0.96 6.56
C ALA A 147 6.29 1.09 7.07
N HIS A 148 6.53 1.19 8.38
CA HIS A 148 7.89 1.20 8.92
C HIS A 148 8.65 -0.09 8.57
N VAL A 149 8.08 -1.25 8.89
CA VAL A 149 8.72 -2.55 8.69
C VAL A 149 9.06 -2.79 7.21
N ILE A 150 8.16 -2.45 6.30
CA ILE A 150 8.30 -2.73 4.86
C ILE A 150 9.06 -1.63 4.12
N GLN A 151 8.94 -0.36 4.51
CA GLN A 151 9.50 0.80 3.78
C GLN A 151 10.77 1.39 4.40
N GLN A 152 11.05 1.17 5.69
CA GLN A 152 12.06 1.96 6.42
C GLN A 152 13.05 1.13 7.27
N CYS A 153 12.58 0.10 7.98
CA CYS A 153 13.38 -0.69 8.93
C CYS A 153 14.70 -1.21 8.31
N PHE A 154 15.82 -1.14 9.04
CA PHE A 154 17.11 -1.63 8.52
C PHE A 154 17.09 -3.14 8.21
N ARG A 155 16.36 -3.95 8.99
CA ARG A 155 16.19 -5.41 8.78
C ARG A 155 15.71 -5.78 7.37
N THR A 156 14.97 -4.88 6.71
CA THR A 156 14.37 -5.12 5.38
C THR A 156 15.06 -4.31 4.28
N HIS A 157 16.18 -3.65 4.54
CA HIS A 157 16.85 -2.75 3.59
C HIS A 157 17.19 -3.43 2.26
N GLY A 158 17.88 -4.59 2.28
CA GLY A 158 18.19 -5.34 1.07
C GLY A 158 16.94 -5.82 0.32
N GLY A 159 15.91 -6.24 1.05
CA GLY A 159 14.62 -6.63 0.47
C GLY A 159 13.87 -5.47 -0.21
N ARG A 160 14.01 -4.23 0.28
CA ARG A 160 13.49 -3.04 -0.41
C ARG A 160 14.22 -2.76 -1.72
N ILE A 161 15.55 -2.91 -1.73
CA ILE A 161 16.37 -2.76 -2.96
C ILE A 161 15.92 -3.81 -3.98
N MET A 162 15.87 -5.09 -3.59
CA MET A 162 15.41 -6.18 -4.47
C MET A 162 13.97 -5.98 -5.00
N ARG A 163 13.08 -5.34 -4.23
CA ARG A 163 11.73 -5.00 -4.71
C ARG A 163 11.74 -3.84 -5.72
N HIS A 164 12.49 -2.77 -5.43
CA HIS A 164 12.67 -1.66 -6.36
C HIS A 164 13.26 -2.14 -7.69
N ASP A 165 14.34 -2.91 -7.63
CA ASP A 165 15.08 -3.35 -8.81
C ASP A 165 14.29 -4.37 -9.64
N ALA A 166 13.42 -5.16 -9.01
CA ALA A 166 12.46 -6.01 -9.72
C ALA A 166 11.45 -5.17 -10.51
N VAL A 167 10.78 -4.18 -9.89
CA VAL A 167 9.82 -3.30 -10.58
C VAL A 167 10.50 -2.55 -11.72
N ALA A 168 11.65 -1.93 -11.46
CA ALA A 168 12.42 -1.21 -12.47
C ALA A 168 12.89 -2.12 -13.60
N SER A 169 13.29 -3.37 -13.31
CA SER A 169 13.73 -4.33 -14.33
C SER A 169 12.57 -4.84 -15.18
N THR A 170 11.39 -5.09 -14.60
CA THR A 170 10.18 -5.45 -15.35
C THR A 170 9.79 -4.34 -16.31
N LEU A 171 9.61 -3.10 -15.82
CA LEU A 171 9.21 -1.97 -16.66
C LEU A 171 10.26 -1.68 -17.76
N ALA A 172 11.55 -1.77 -17.45
CA ALA A 172 12.62 -1.66 -18.44
C ALA A 172 12.59 -2.79 -19.50
N GLY A 173 12.13 -3.99 -19.14
CA GLY A 173 11.92 -5.09 -20.08
C GLY A 173 10.77 -4.80 -21.05
N GLU A 174 9.65 -4.31 -20.54
CA GLU A 174 8.49 -3.90 -21.35
C GLU A 174 8.83 -2.79 -22.33
N LEU A 175 9.44 -1.71 -21.85
CA LEU A 175 9.82 -0.58 -22.70
C LEU A 175 10.83 -1.02 -23.76
N ARG A 176 11.80 -1.89 -23.43
CA ARG A 176 12.68 -2.46 -24.46
C ARG A 176 11.93 -3.28 -25.51
N ARG A 177 10.89 -4.05 -25.13
CA ARG A 177 10.02 -4.76 -26.08
C ARG A 177 9.15 -3.81 -26.91
N GLY A 178 8.81 -2.64 -26.39
CA GLY A 178 8.20 -1.53 -27.12
C GLY A 178 9.16 -0.73 -28.01
N GLY A 179 10.41 -1.17 -28.20
CA GLY A 179 11.40 -0.52 -29.06
C GLY A 179 12.22 0.59 -28.39
N TYR A 180 11.99 0.91 -27.12
CA TYR A 180 12.70 1.99 -26.43
C TYR A 180 14.14 1.59 -26.04
N LYS A 181 15.10 2.48 -26.29
CA LYS A 181 16.51 2.34 -25.85
C LYS A 181 16.63 2.66 -24.35
N ILE A 182 16.85 1.63 -23.53
CA ILE A 182 16.82 1.77 -22.05
C ILE A 182 18.22 1.97 -21.45
N HIS A 183 18.39 3.09 -20.76
CA HIS A 183 19.57 3.41 -19.96
C HIS A 183 19.24 3.27 -18.46
N ARG A 184 20.05 2.52 -17.71
CA ARG A 184 19.89 2.34 -16.25
C ARG A 184 21.04 3.04 -15.51
N ALA A 185 20.71 3.83 -14.48
CA ALA A 185 21.72 4.44 -13.62
C ALA A 185 22.40 3.40 -12.70
N ARG A 186 23.68 3.61 -12.38
CA ARG A 186 24.43 2.78 -11.41
C ARG A 186 23.99 3.09 -9.96
N PRO A 187 24.14 2.17 -8.98
CA PRO A 187 23.73 2.35 -7.58
C PRO A 187 24.72 3.28 -6.83
N LEU A 188 24.47 3.98 -5.71
CA LEU A 188 23.37 4.10 -4.71
C LEU A 188 23.27 5.58 -4.23
N THR A 189 22.29 6.13 -3.48
CA THR A 189 20.84 5.90 -3.29
C THR A 189 20.15 7.18 -2.74
N LYS A 190 20.72 7.84 -1.70
CA LYS A 190 20.05 8.89 -0.86
C LYS A 190 19.43 10.09 -1.62
N GLY A 191 19.80 10.32 -2.88
CA GLY A 191 19.42 11.52 -3.62
C GLY A 191 17.99 11.56 -4.19
N HIS A 192 17.24 10.44 -4.26
CA HIS A 192 16.05 10.35 -5.14
C HIS A 192 14.97 11.45 -4.96
N LYS A 193 14.65 11.87 -3.73
CA LYS A 193 13.64 12.94 -3.51
C LYS A 193 14.18 14.36 -3.81
N ARG A 194 15.48 14.59 -3.64
CA ARG A 194 16.17 15.82 -4.06
C ARG A 194 16.41 15.86 -5.58
N LYS A 195 16.68 14.70 -6.18
CA LYS A 195 16.92 14.51 -7.63
C LYS A 195 15.72 14.89 -8.50
N ARG A 196 14.49 14.78 -8.00
CA ARG A 196 13.28 15.13 -8.75
C ARG A 196 13.17 16.64 -9.01
N ASN A 197 13.29 17.46 -7.97
CA ASN A 197 13.32 18.93 -8.09
C ASN A 197 14.62 19.44 -8.75
N TYR A 198 15.71 18.68 -8.63
CA TYR A 198 16.96 18.97 -9.35
C TYR A 198 16.77 18.71 -10.86
N TYR A 199 16.43 17.50 -11.30
CA TYR A 199 16.44 17.14 -12.72
C TYR A 199 15.33 17.77 -13.58
N ALA A 200 14.13 18.05 -13.03
CA ALA A 200 13.06 18.71 -13.79
C ALA A 200 13.37 20.18 -14.13
N ASN A 201 14.20 20.84 -13.31
CA ASN A 201 14.56 22.26 -13.44
C ASN A 201 16.07 22.50 -13.62
N ASN A 202 16.86 21.45 -13.90
CA ASN A 202 18.31 21.57 -14.11
C ASN A 202 18.64 21.47 -15.60
N ASN A 203 18.82 22.65 -16.20
CA ASN A 203 19.20 22.81 -17.59
C ASN A 203 20.55 22.17 -17.93
N GLU A 204 21.54 22.12 -17.03
CA GLU A 204 22.82 21.45 -17.28
C GLU A 204 22.64 19.95 -17.44
N LEU A 205 21.82 19.31 -16.60
CA LEU A 205 21.59 17.88 -16.72
C LEU A 205 20.79 17.56 -17.98
N LEU A 206 19.74 18.34 -18.27
CA LEU A 206 18.98 18.15 -19.49
C LEU A 206 19.87 18.37 -20.73
N ALA A 207 20.79 19.35 -20.70
CA ALA A 207 21.78 19.57 -21.75
C ALA A 207 22.82 18.44 -21.84
N GLN A 208 23.28 17.87 -20.71
CA GLN A 208 24.18 16.71 -20.69
C GLN A 208 23.50 15.46 -21.24
N ILE A 209 22.24 15.20 -20.88
CA ILE A 209 21.44 14.10 -21.45
C ILE A 209 21.19 14.35 -22.94
N GLY A 210 20.87 15.59 -23.31
CA GLY A 210 20.70 16.00 -24.70
C GLY A 210 21.96 15.79 -25.54
N GLY A 211 23.14 16.13 -25.02
CA GLY A 211 24.42 15.84 -25.66
C GLY A 211 24.77 14.35 -25.72
N LEU A 212 24.47 13.58 -24.67
CA LEU A 212 24.71 12.13 -24.61
C LEU A 212 23.78 11.29 -25.52
N LEU A 213 22.61 11.83 -25.85
CA LEU A 213 21.60 11.18 -26.68
C LEU A 213 21.38 11.87 -28.03
N GLU A 214 22.14 12.94 -28.31
CA GLU A 214 22.03 13.80 -29.50
C GLU A 214 20.61 14.37 -29.73
N VAL A 215 19.88 14.67 -28.65
CA VAL A 215 18.51 15.20 -28.68
C VAL A 215 18.40 16.61 -28.06
N PRO A 216 17.55 17.49 -28.60
CA PRO A 216 17.26 18.78 -27.96
C PRO A 216 16.65 18.61 -26.56
N VAL A 217 17.04 19.49 -25.62
CA VAL A 217 16.49 19.53 -24.23
C VAL A 217 14.96 19.52 -24.20
N ARG A 218 14.33 20.26 -25.13
CA ARG A 218 12.86 20.35 -25.29
C ARG A 218 12.15 19.03 -25.63
N SER A 219 12.88 17.97 -25.98
CA SER A 219 12.34 16.63 -26.26
C SER A 219 12.55 15.62 -25.14
N ILE A 220 13.02 16.06 -23.97
CA ILE A 220 13.23 15.22 -22.78
C ILE A 220 12.02 15.37 -21.84
N ASP A 221 11.12 14.38 -21.81
CA ASP A 221 10.12 14.27 -20.75
C ASP A 221 10.69 13.61 -19.48
N VAL A 222 10.25 14.06 -18.30
CA VAL A 222 10.70 13.55 -17.00
C VAL A 222 9.49 13.13 -16.15
N SER A 223 8.90 11.99 -16.53
CA SER A 223 7.78 11.38 -15.81
C SER A 223 8.18 10.68 -14.49
N MET A 224 7.30 10.73 -13.49
CA MET A 224 7.46 10.03 -12.21
C MET A 224 6.64 8.75 -12.17
N ILE A 225 7.26 7.61 -11.85
CA ILE A 225 6.56 6.34 -11.68
C ILE A 225 6.40 6.03 -10.17
N THR A 226 5.17 6.09 -9.68
CA THR A 226 4.82 5.94 -8.25
C THR A 226 3.83 4.81 -8.03
N LEU A 227 4.19 3.91 -7.11
CA LEU A 227 3.43 2.73 -6.69
C LEU A 227 3.61 2.54 -5.19
N SER A 228 2.53 2.31 -4.45
CA SER A 228 2.59 2.04 -3.01
C SER A 228 3.13 0.63 -2.72
N TRP A 229 3.61 0.39 -1.49
CA TRP A 229 4.03 -0.97 -1.09
C TRP A 229 2.86 -1.96 -0.97
N ARG A 230 1.63 -1.46 -1.03
CA ARG A 230 0.39 -2.23 -1.14
C ARG A 230 -0.05 -2.44 -2.60
N GLY A 231 0.78 -2.10 -3.57
CA GLY A 231 0.47 -2.30 -4.99
C GLY A 231 -0.58 -1.34 -5.56
N VAL A 232 -0.79 -0.18 -4.93
CA VAL A 232 -1.69 0.87 -5.46
C VAL A 232 -0.89 1.86 -6.29
N TRP A 233 -1.20 1.94 -7.58
CA TRP A 233 -0.62 2.88 -8.53
C TRP A 233 -1.16 4.30 -8.30
N ALA A 234 -0.32 5.31 -8.50
CA ALA A 234 -0.82 6.67 -8.77
C ALA A 234 -1.41 6.71 -10.20
N HIS A 235 -2.52 7.43 -10.39
CA HIS A 235 -3.23 7.46 -11.67
C HIS A 235 -2.35 7.98 -12.81
N GLU A 236 -1.64 9.09 -12.57
CA GLU A 236 -0.74 9.73 -13.54
C GLU A 236 0.42 8.80 -13.92
N SER A 237 0.96 8.07 -12.94
CA SER A 237 2.02 7.08 -13.19
C SER A 237 1.54 5.89 -14.02
N ALA A 238 0.30 5.43 -13.83
CA ALA A 238 -0.27 4.37 -14.65
C ALA A 238 -0.56 4.87 -16.08
N MET A 239 -1.11 6.08 -16.22
CA MET A 239 -1.36 6.72 -17.51
C MET A 239 -0.07 6.96 -18.31
N ALA A 240 0.98 7.50 -17.68
CA ALA A 240 2.28 7.71 -18.32
C ALA A 240 2.94 6.40 -18.80
N LEU A 241 2.76 5.29 -18.08
CA LEU A 241 3.26 3.99 -18.56
C LEU A 241 2.41 3.42 -19.70
N THR A 242 1.09 3.59 -19.65
CA THR A 242 0.19 3.12 -20.72
C THR A 242 0.31 3.95 -22.00
N SER A 243 0.58 5.26 -21.94
CA SER A 243 0.90 6.06 -23.13
C SER A 243 2.23 5.65 -23.78
N LEU A 244 3.20 5.14 -23.00
CA LEU A 244 4.41 4.49 -23.49
C LEU A 244 4.21 3.03 -23.93
N GLY A 245 2.96 2.58 -24.09
CA GLY A 245 2.62 1.24 -24.59
C GLY A 245 2.62 0.11 -23.55
N ILE A 246 2.85 0.39 -22.26
CA ILE A 246 2.80 -0.66 -21.23
C ILE A 246 1.35 -1.06 -20.94
N SER A 247 1.04 -2.33 -21.16
CA SER A 247 -0.32 -2.86 -21.01
C SER A 247 -0.77 -2.89 -19.55
N LYS A 248 -2.09 -2.73 -19.33
CA LYS A 248 -2.72 -2.86 -18.00
C LYS A 248 -2.47 -4.23 -17.35
N ALA A 249 -2.27 -5.28 -18.15
CA ALA A 249 -1.91 -6.62 -17.66
C ALA A 249 -0.51 -6.66 -17.01
N VAL A 250 0.47 -5.95 -17.58
CA VAL A 250 1.79 -5.78 -16.96
C VAL A 250 1.67 -4.98 -15.66
N LEU A 251 0.95 -3.85 -15.67
CA LEU A 251 0.79 -3.03 -14.46
C LEU A 251 0.17 -3.86 -13.31
N ARG A 252 -0.80 -4.74 -13.62
CA ARG A 252 -1.39 -5.70 -12.68
C ARG A 252 -0.38 -6.77 -12.21
N GLY A 253 0.50 -7.25 -13.10
CA GLY A 253 1.60 -8.12 -12.72
C GLY A 253 2.60 -7.44 -11.77
N VAL A 254 2.97 -6.19 -12.05
CA VAL A 254 3.85 -5.38 -11.18
C VAL A 254 3.21 -5.14 -9.81
N THR A 255 1.88 -4.91 -9.75
CA THR A 255 1.10 -4.86 -8.50
C THR A 255 1.32 -6.12 -7.65
N THR A 256 1.15 -7.32 -8.23
CA THR A 256 1.31 -8.58 -7.48
C THR A 256 2.76 -8.87 -7.12
N TRP A 257 3.73 -8.54 -7.97
CA TRP A 257 5.17 -8.58 -7.63
C TRP A 257 5.51 -7.70 -6.42
N VAL A 258 4.92 -6.51 -6.31
CA VAL A 258 5.12 -5.61 -5.17
C VAL A 258 4.46 -6.16 -3.90
N LEU A 259 3.24 -6.69 -3.99
CA LEU A 259 2.59 -7.37 -2.86
C LEU A 259 3.42 -8.55 -2.35
N LYS A 260 3.86 -9.44 -3.26
CA LYS A 260 4.75 -10.58 -2.95
C LYS A 260 6.01 -10.14 -2.22
N ARG A 261 6.75 -9.18 -2.78
CA ARG A 261 8.04 -8.73 -2.21
C ARG A 261 7.86 -7.87 -0.94
N SER A 262 6.74 -7.16 -0.79
CA SER A 262 6.37 -6.51 0.46
C SER A 262 6.08 -7.52 1.57
N TYR A 263 5.39 -8.62 1.26
CA TYR A 263 5.23 -9.75 2.19
C TYR A 263 6.58 -10.40 2.52
N MET A 264 7.44 -10.67 1.53
CA MET A 264 8.79 -11.21 1.79
C MET A 264 9.61 -10.32 2.73
N ASN A 265 9.50 -8.98 2.60
CA ASN A 265 10.12 -8.05 3.54
C ASN A 265 9.58 -8.21 4.97
N PHE A 266 8.27 -8.36 5.14
CA PHE A 266 7.64 -8.59 6.45
C PHE A 266 8.01 -9.97 7.04
N ALA A 267 8.01 -11.03 6.22
CA ALA A 267 8.46 -12.36 6.61
C ALA A 267 9.92 -12.34 7.08
N ARG A 268 10.82 -11.70 6.31
CA ARG A 268 12.22 -11.53 6.68
C ARG A 268 12.39 -10.73 7.97
N PHE A 269 11.58 -9.70 8.19
CA PHE A 269 11.60 -8.92 9.44
C PHE A 269 11.27 -9.76 10.68
N ASN A 270 10.30 -10.68 10.58
CA ASN A 270 9.92 -11.60 11.65
C ASN A 270 10.96 -12.70 11.89
N GLN A 271 11.58 -13.22 10.83
CA GLN A 271 12.65 -14.23 10.91
C GLN A 271 13.99 -13.65 11.42
N THR A 272 14.23 -12.36 11.26
CA THR A 272 15.50 -11.72 11.61
C THR A 272 15.50 -11.28 13.08
N THR A 273 16.43 -11.79 13.87
CA THR A 273 16.63 -11.39 15.28
C THR A 273 17.55 -10.17 15.46
N ALA A 274 18.33 -9.80 14.44
CA ALA A 274 19.30 -8.69 14.49
C ALA A 274 18.67 -7.38 15.01
N THR A 275 19.28 -6.75 16.01
CA THR A 275 18.83 -5.47 16.59
C THR A 275 19.86 -4.39 16.32
N CYS A 276 19.42 -3.17 16.00
CA CYS A 276 20.34 -2.03 15.90
C CYS A 276 20.62 -1.48 17.31
N ARG A 277 21.66 -2.02 17.96
CA ARG A 277 22.23 -1.40 19.16
C ARG A 277 23.07 -0.19 18.73
N GLY A 278 22.68 1.01 19.15
CA GLY A 278 23.47 2.24 18.98
C GLY A 278 23.03 3.18 17.85
N ARG A 279 21.96 3.96 18.06
CA ARG A 279 21.85 5.38 17.66
C ARG A 279 20.67 6.12 18.30
N ALA A 280 20.41 5.86 19.59
CA ALA A 280 19.32 6.53 20.32
C ALA A 280 19.59 8.01 20.68
N ASN A 281 20.86 8.45 20.72
CA ASN A 281 21.25 9.75 21.31
C ASN A 281 21.86 10.78 20.33
N LEU A 282 21.68 10.64 19.01
CA LEU A 282 22.35 11.49 18.00
C LEU A 282 21.41 12.43 17.21
N MET A 283 20.19 12.67 17.70
CA MET A 283 19.24 13.64 17.13
C MET A 283 18.62 14.59 18.17
N MET A 284 19.17 14.67 19.39
CA MET A 284 18.66 15.53 20.47
C MET A 284 19.70 16.48 21.11
N SER A 285 20.97 16.45 20.68
CA SER A 285 22.00 17.40 21.12
C SER A 285 22.38 18.39 20.02
N GLY A 286 21.65 19.49 19.95
CA GLY A 286 22.06 20.66 19.16
C GLY A 286 23.25 21.37 19.81
N ARG A 287 24.48 20.96 19.46
CA ARG A 287 25.68 21.80 19.52
C ARG A 287 26.53 21.50 18.29
N GLY A 288 26.81 22.54 17.49
CA GLY A 288 27.83 22.46 16.45
C GLY A 288 29.23 22.42 17.08
N PRO A 289 30.26 21.97 16.34
CA PRO A 289 31.65 22.18 16.75
C PRO A 289 32.00 23.67 16.67
N PRO A 290 33.03 24.13 17.42
CA PRO A 290 33.63 25.45 17.25
C PRO A 290 34.32 25.60 15.88
#